data_AF-A0A5D3WHS8-F1
#
_entry.id   AF-A0A5D3WHS8-F1
#
_cell.length_a   1.000
_cell.length_b   1.000
_cell.length_c   1.000
_cell.angle_alpha   90.00
_cell.angle_beta   90.00
_cell.angle_gamma   90.00
#
_symmetry.space_group_name_H-M   'P 1'
#
loop_
_entity.id
_entity.type
_entity.pdbx_description
1 polymer ?
#
loop_
_entity_poly.entity_id
_entity_poly.type
_entity_poly.pdbx_seq_one_letter_code
_entity_poly.pdbx_strand_id
1 'polypeptide(L)'
;MNTSLNEFKEKVLEQLLALLWRQWSAIGVSGYSGSEELKVVDPEALLLLTLTVARYDARLFDEVLDWLVVNGDFLNVQRLQSLVKQFDFQARAELSAVAELLGQKASVALKWNKLATRYTQDKESPLFYMKDGRLMPAPKDCDKVFQRHGLLRPPVKMRNLSQPFPSEGLPTLLLRLRALLGVNLRCEILCLLGSVDEIHPSLIARRIGQHPRSTQNVLAEMVLSGVVQVRTRAREKIYSLTPGILDRLLRPEGFTPWQNSVPLFRALEILWLGVSDPRRQKLDPLMLASECRRLAKEMKGLFGDAGMGQPLREGSAFPGEKYFEIFQEDVKKVLERL
;
A
#
# COMPACT_ATOMS: atom_id res chain seq x y z
N MET A 1 0.10 19.23 26.41
CA MET A 1 0.21 17.95 27.15
C MET A 1 1.05 17.02 26.30
N ASN A 2 2.21 16.59 26.79
CA ASN A 2 3.08 15.66 26.07
C ASN A 2 2.42 14.29 26.02
N THR A 3 2.02 13.87 24.82
CA THR A 3 1.46 12.54 24.58
C THR A 3 2.58 11.51 24.72
N SER A 4 2.41 10.47 25.53
CA SER A 4 3.43 9.43 25.68
C SER A 4 3.65 8.67 24.37
N LEU A 5 4.80 8.00 24.21
CA LEU A 5 5.05 7.18 23.00
C LEU A 5 3.98 6.10 22.81
N ASN A 6 3.46 5.53 23.90
CA ASN A 6 2.40 4.52 23.83
C ASN A 6 1.07 5.11 23.34
N GLU A 7 0.63 6.24 23.88
CA GLU A 7 -0.58 6.92 23.42
C GLU A 7 -0.45 7.34 21.95
N PHE A 8 0.73 7.79 21.54
CA PHE A 8 0.99 8.13 20.15
C PHE A 8 0.95 6.91 19.23
N LYS A 9 1.57 5.81 19.63
CA LYS A 9 1.52 4.52 18.92
C LYS A 9 0.08 4.04 18.74
N GLU A 10 -0.75 4.12 19.78
CA GLU A 10 -2.17 3.72 19.71
C GLU A 10 -2.95 4.57 18.72
N LYS A 11 -2.77 5.90 18.75
CA LYS A 11 -3.40 6.81 17.78
C LYS A 11 -2.95 6.54 16.34
N VAL A 12 -1.66 6.28 16.13
CA VAL A 12 -1.14 5.92 14.80
C VAL A 12 -1.79 4.62 14.32
N LEU A 13 -1.83 3.59 15.17
CA LEU A 13 -2.46 2.31 14.81
C LEU A 13 -3.93 2.47 14.43
N GLU A 14 -4.69 3.19 15.24
CA GLU A 14 -6.11 3.44 15.01
C GLU A 14 -6.35 4.11 13.65
N GLN A 15 -5.59 5.16 13.33
CA GLN A 15 -5.72 5.88 12.06
C GLN A 15 -5.29 5.02 10.86
N LEU A 16 -4.24 4.21 10.99
CA LEU A 16 -3.82 3.30 9.93
C LEU A 16 -4.86 2.20 9.68
N LEU A 17 -5.42 1.60 10.73
CA LEU A 17 -6.48 0.60 10.60
C LEU A 17 -7.75 1.21 10.00
N ALA A 18 -8.11 2.44 10.41
CA ALA A 18 -9.25 3.16 9.83
C ALA A 18 -9.07 3.41 8.32
N LEU A 19 -7.87 3.84 7.91
CA LEU A 19 -7.52 3.99 6.50
C LEU A 19 -7.64 2.67 5.74
N LEU A 20 -7.08 1.58 6.28
CA LEU A 20 -7.13 0.27 5.62
C LEU A 20 -8.57 -0.22 5.48
N TRP A 21 -9.37 -0.16 6.54
CA TRP A 21 -10.80 -0.52 6.48
C TRP A 21 -11.54 0.32 5.44
N ARG A 22 -11.29 1.63 5.40
CA ARG A 22 -11.90 2.53 4.41
C ARG A 22 -11.60 2.13 2.97
N GLN A 23 -10.32 1.90 2.64
CA GLN A 23 -9.94 1.57 1.27
C GLN A 23 -10.35 0.15 0.86
N TRP A 24 -10.24 -0.82 1.75
CA TRP A 24 -10.68 -2.19 1.48
C TRP A 24 -12.20 -2.26 1.29
N SER A 25 -12.97 -1.59 2.15
CA SER A 25 -14.43 -1.49 1.99
C SER A 25 -14.81 -0.85 0.66
N ALA A 26 -14.11 0.21 0.24
CA ALA A 26 -14.36 0.89 -1.02
C ALA A 26 -14.11 0.03 -2.27
N ILE A 27 -13.30 -1.04 -2.15
CA ILE A 27 -13.10 -2.02 -3.23
C ILE A 27 -13.85 -3.34 -3.00
N GLY A 28 -14.78 -3.39 -2.04
CA GLY A 28 -15.74 -4.49 -1.88
C GLY A 28 -15.44 -5.48 -0.74
N VAL A 29 -14.55 -5.15 0.19
CA VAL A 29 -14.40 -5.93 1.43
C VAL A 29 -15.60 -5.67 2.34
N SER A 30 -16.14 -6.73 2.94
CA SER A 30 -17.27 -6.62 3.87
C SER A 30 -16.84 -5.97 5.19
N GLY A 31 -17.11 -4.68 5.36
CA GLY A 31 -16.74 -3.93 6.55
C GLY A 31 -17.49 -2.63 6.70
N TYR A 32 -17.42 -2.04 7.90
CA TYR A 32 -17.93 -0.69 8.13
C TYR A 32 -16.76 0.28 8.06
N SER A 33 -16.82 1.24 7.13
CA SER A 33 -15.96 2.43 7.15
C SER A 33 -16.80 3.64 7.53
N GLY A 34 -16.30 4.45 8.47
CA GLY A 34 -17.00 5.66 8.92
C GLY A 34 -16.98 6.81 7.89
N SER A 35 -16.25 6.65 6.79
CA SER A 35 -16.14 7.61 5.69
C SER A 35 -16.01 6.92 4.35
N GLU A 36 -16.34 7.66 3.29
CA GLU A 36 -16.23 7.24 1.89
C GLU A 36 -14.79 7.45 1.37
N GLU A 37 -14.28 6.50 0.57
CA GLU A 37 -13.03 6.69 -0.19
C GLU A 37 -13.39 7.18 -1.59
N LEU A 38 -12.74 8.26 -2.03
CA LEU A 38 -12.99 8.86 -3.34
C LEU A 38 -11.82 8.64 -4.30
N LYS A 39 -10.63 8.33 -3.77
CA LYS A 39 -9.40 8.16 -4.55
C LYS A 39 -9.38 6.77 -5.17
N VAL A 40 -8.70 6.65 -6.31
CA VAL A 40 -8.41 5.33 -6.90
C VAL A 40 -7.56 4.52 -5.92
N VAL A 41 -8.00 3.29 -5.64
CA VAL A 41 -7.28 2.38 -4.73
C VAL A 41 -6.26 1.56 -5.52
N ASP A 42 -5.04 1.55 -5.01
CA ASP A 42 -3.96 0.69 -5.50
C ASP A 42 -3.96 -0.60 -4.65
N PRO A 43 -4.48 -1.72 -5.17
CA PRO A 43 -4.66 -2.93 -4.36
C PRO A 43 -3.33 -3.59 -3.99
N GLU A 44 -2.27 -3.41 -4.78
CA GLU A 44 -0.97 -3.99 -4.45
C GLU A 44 -0.29 -3.23 -3.32
N ALA A 45 -0.27 -1.89 -3.40
CA ALA A 45 0.29 -1.07 -2.34
C ALA A 45 -0.51 -1.25 -1.05
N LEU A 46 -1.85 -1.26 -1.15
CA LEU A 46 -2.75 -1.44 -0.02
C LEU A 46 -2.51 -2.78 0.67
N LEU A 47 -2.37 -3.87 -0.10
CA LEU A 47 -2.06 -5.19 0.44
C LEU A 47 -0.73 -5.19 1.21
N LEU A 48 0.33 -4.57 0.69
CA LEU A 48 1.64 -4.56 1.36
C LEU A 48 1.59 -3.85 2.72
N LEU A 49 0.90 -2.71 2.84
CA LEU A 49 0.70 -2.06 4.13
C LEU A 49 -0.18 -2.89 5.05
N THR A 50 -1.23 -3.51 4.50
CA THR A 50 -2.17 -4.36 5.25
C THR A 50 -1.46 -5.52 5.91
N LEU A 51 -0.57 -6.21 5.19
CA LEU A 51 0.16 -7.36 5.73
C LEU A 51 1.07 -7.02 6.92
N THR A 52 1.44 -5.74 7.07
CA THR A 52 2.17 -5.25 8.24
C THR A 52 1.22 -4.78 9.35
N VAL A 53 0.24 -3.93 9.04
CA VAL A 53 -0.59 -3.26 10.06
C VAL A 53 -1.75 -4.13 10.54
N ALA A 54 -2.40 -4.89 9.65
CA ALA A 54 -3.52 -5.77 10.02
C ALA A 54 -3.11 -6.96 10.89
N ARG A 55 -1.80 -7.13 11.18
CA ARG A 55 -1.34 -8.02 12.24
C ARG A 55 -1.88 -7.62 13.63
N TYR A 56 -2.39 -6.40 13.78
CA TYR A 56 -3.04 -5.88 14.98
C TYR A 56 -4.58 -5.91 14.89
N ASP A 57 -5.14 -6.37 13.76
CA ASP A 57 -6.57 -6.56 13.51
C ASP A 57 -6.77 -7.83 12.67
N ALA A 58 -6.87 -8.98 13.35
CA ALA A 58 -7.03 -10.27 12.70
C ALA A 58 -8.29 -10.35 11.83
N ARG A 59 -9.34 -9.58 12.17
CA ARG A 59 -10.56 -9.53 11.37
C ARG A 59 -10.28 -8.88 10.03
N LEU A 60 -9.65 -7.70 10.01
CA LEU A 60 -9.26 -7.04 8.76
C LEU A 60 -8.40 -7.96 7.91
N PHE A 61 -7.40 -8.63 8.52
CA PHE A 61 -6.54 -9.55 7.80
C PHE A 61 -7.34 -10.67 7.12
N ASP A 62 -8.25 -11.33 7.84
CA ASP A 62 -9.04 -12.43 7.31
C ASP A 62 -10.08 -11.98 6.27
N GLU A 63 -10.71 -10.80 6.42
CA GLU A 63 -11.60 -10.24 5.39
C GLU A 63 -10.85 -9.94 4.08
N VAL A 64 -9.61 -9.47 4.18
CA VAL A 64 -8.76 -9.23 3.00
C VAL A 64 -8.37 -10.55 2.33
N LEU A 65 -8.10 -11.62 3.10
CA LEU A 65 -7.87 -12.94 2.51
C LEU A 65 -9.11 -13.45 1.76
N ASP A 66 -10.29 -13.32 2.35
CA ASP A 66 -11.56 -13.71 1.73
C ASP A 66 -11.77 -12.95 0.41
N TRP A 67 -11.47 -11.64 0.39
CA TRP A 67 -11.58 -10.82 -0.81
C TRP A 67 -10.57 -11.21 -1.88
N LEU A 68 -9.33 -11.52 -1.49
CA LEU A 68 -8.28 -11.97 -2.42
C LEU A 68 -8.60 -13.34 -3.04
N VAL A 69 -9.32 -14.21 -2.34
CA VAL A 69 -9.79 -15.48 -2.90
C VAL A 69 -10.73 -15.27 -4.10
N VAL A 70 -11.51 -14.19 -4.09
CA VAL A 70 -12.47 -13.84 -5.16
C VAL A 70 -11.82 -12.93 -6.21
N ASN A 71 -11.09 -11.91 -5.80
CA ASN A 71 -10.62 -10.82 -6.66
C ASN A 71 -9.09 -10.83 -6.91
N GLY A 72 -8.36 -11.78 -6.32
CA GLY A 72 -6.90 -11.89 -6.41
C GLY A 72 -6.35 -12.02 -7.83
N ASP A 73 -7.19 -12.45 -8.78
CA ASP A 73 -6.83 -12.57 -10.19
C ASP A 73 -6.53 -11.23 -10.84
N PHE A 74 -7.08 -10.14 -10.29
CA PHE A 74 -6.87 -8.78 -10.76
C PHE A 74 -5.68 -8.07 -10.08
N LEU A 75 -4.94 -8.76 -9.20
CA LEU A 75 -3.67 -8.25 -8.69
C LEU A 75 -2.52 -8.55 -9.65
N ASN A 76 -1.63 -7.57 -9.83
CA ASN A 76 -0.41 -7.68 -10.61
C ASN A 76 0.73 -8.22 -9.74
N VAL A 77 0.96 -9.53 -9.78
CA VAL A 77 1.97 -10.21 -8.96
C VAL A 77 3.40 -9.81 -9.32
N GLN A 78 3.67 -9.47 -10.59
CA GLN A 78 4.97 -8.94 -10.99
C GLN A 78 5.21 -7.56 -10.37
N ARG A 79 4.18 -6.71 -10.37
CA ARG A 79 4.24 -5.39 -9.72
C ARG A 79 4.43 -5.55 -8.21
N LEU A 80 3.67 -6.41 -7.52
CA LEU A 80 3.87 -6.72 -6.09
C LEU A 80 5.33 -7.04 -5.78
N GLN A 81 5.94 -7.96 -6.53
CA GLN A 81 7.36 -8.32 -6.37
C GLN A 81 8.31 -7.13 -6.60
N SER A 82 8.00 -6.29 -7.58
CA SER A 82 8.74 -5.06 -7.86
C SER A 82 8.66 -4.08 -6.69
N LEU A 83 7.46 -3.84 -6.16
CA LEU A 83 7.23 -2.91 -5.05
C LEU A 83 7.99 -3.34 -3.79
N VAL A 84 7.90 -4.63 -3.42
CA VAL A 84 8.65 -5.17 -2.27
C VAL A 84 10.15 -4.93 -2.43
N LYS A 85 10.70 -5.17 -3.62
CA LYS A 85 12.14 -5.01 -3.87
C LYS A 85 12.58 -3.55 -3.95
N GLN A 86 11.80 -2.70 -4.63
CA GLN A 86 12.19 -1.32 -4.93
C GLN A 86 11.96 -0.37 -3.73
N PHE A 87 10.89 -0.59 -2.98
CA PHE A 87 10.51 0.27 -1.84
C PHE A 87 10.83 -0.35 -0.48
N ASP A 88 11.34 -1.58 -0.46
CA ASP A 88 11.73 -2.32 0.74
C ASP A 88 10.58 -2.49 1.74
N PHE A 89 9.42 -2.91 1.26
CA PHE A 89 8.32 -3.33 2.15
C PHE A 89 8.74 -4.56 2.99
N GLN A 90 8.33 -4.58 4.25
CA GLN A 90 8.86 -5.54 5.24
C GLN A 90 8.01 -6.79 5.42
N ALA A 91 6.73 -6.77 5.00
CA ALA A 91 5.79 -7.90 5.07
C ALA A 91 6.10 -9.05 4.06
N ARG A 92 7.35 -9.51 4.01
CA ARG A 92 7.84 -10.45 2.99
C ARG A 92 7.31 -11.87 3.19
N ALA A 93 7.41 -12.39 4.41
CA ALA A 93 6.96 -13.74 4.74
C ALA A 93 5.43 -13.83 4.70
N GLU A 94 4.75 -12.80 5.21
CA GLU A 94 3.29 -12.66 5.16
C GLU A 94 2.81 -12.68 3.71
N LEU A 95 3.47 -11.95 2.82
CA LEU A 95 3.14 -11.94 1.40
C LEU A 95 3.34 -13.33 0.74
N SER A 96 4.40 -14.05 1.11
CA SER A 96 4.64 -15.41 0.59
C SER A 96 3.58 -16.40 1.07
N ALA A 97 3.19 -16.32 2.35
CA ALA A 97 2.11 -17.14 2.90
C ALA A 97 0.76 -16.87 2.21
N VAL A 98 0.43 -15.59 1.98
CA VAL A 98 -0.78 -15.23 1.22
C VAL A 98 -0.69 -15.71 -0.23
N ALA A 99 0.45 -15.56 -0.88
CA ALA A 99 0.65 -16.07 -2.23
C ALA A 99 0.51 -17.60 -2.30
N GLU A 100 1.05 -18.35 -1.33
CA GLU A 100 0.89 -19.80 -1.26
C GLU A 100 -0.57 -20.18 -1.06
N LEU A 101 -1.29 -19.51 -0.15
CA LEU A 101 -2.72 -19.73 0.09
C LEU A 101 -3.54 -19.53 -1.20
N LEU A 102 -3.32 -18.41 -1.92
CA LEU A 102 -4.02 -18.11 -3.17
C LEU A 102 -3.61 -19.06 -4.31
N GLY A 103 -2.36 -19.53 -4.30
CA GLY A 103 -1.80 -20.46 -5.28
C GLY A 103 -2.32 -21.90 -5.17
N GLN A 104 -3.07 -22.25 -4.12
CA GLN A 104 -3.67 -23.58 -3.99
C GLN A 104 -4.75 -23.87 -5.05
N LYS A 105 -5.35 -22.82 -5.62
CA LYS A 105 -6.29 -22.95 -6.74
C LYS A 105 -5.54 -23.23 -8.04
N ALA A 106 -5.83 -24.36 -8.67
CA ALA A 106 -5.11 -24.83 -9.86
C ALA A 106 -5.09 -23.81 -11.02
N SER A 107 -6.16 -23.05 -11.22
CA SER A 107 -6.27 -22.04 -12.28
C SER A 107 -5.26 -20.89 -12.17
N VAL A 108 -4.76 -20.62 -10.97
CA VAL A 108 -3.91 -19.45 -10.66
C VAL A 108 -2.61 -19.85 -9.95
N ALA A 109 -2.35 -21.14 -9.79
CA ALA A 109 -1.15 -21.65 -9.11
C ALA A 109 0.14 -21.10 -9.72
N LEU A 110 0.27 -21.11 -11.06
CA LEU A 110 1.46 -20.61 -11.76
C LEU A 110 1.71 -19.11 -11.54
N LYS A 111 0.64 -18.33 -11.39
CA LYS A 111 0.71 -16.88 -11.15
C LYS A 111 1.40 -16.59 -9.81
N TRP A 112 1.07 -17.35 -8.77
CA TRP A 112 1.53 -17.09 -7.40
C TRP A 112 2.77 -17.89 -7.00
N ASN A 113 3.07 -19.01 -7.67
CA ASN A 113 4.10 -19.97 -7.28
C ASN A 113 5.46 -19.32 -6.95
N LYS A 114 5.96 -18.45 -7.84
CA LYS A 114 7.26 -17.78 -7.62
C LYS A 114 7.27 -16.88 -6.39
N LEU A 115 6.15 -16.26 -6.05
CA LEU A 115 6.04 -15.42 -4.85
C LEU A 115 5.83 -16.27 -3.60
N ALA A 116 5.06 -17.36 -3.71
CA ALA A 116 4.79 -18.30 -2.63
C ALA A 116 6.08 -18.86 -2.04
N THR A 117 7.06 -19.27 -2.85
CA THR A 117 8.29 -19.90 -2.32
C THR A 117 9.41 -18.92 -1.97
N ARG A 118 9.15 -17.61 -1.99
CA ARG A 118 10.23 -16.61 -2.03
C ARG A 118 10.76 -16.18 -0.67
N TYR A 119 9.89 -16.05 0.32
CA TYR A 119 10.25 -15.54 1.63
C TYR A 119 9.70 -16.44 2.74
N THR A 120 10.51 -16.62 3.77
CA THR A 120 10.16 -17.31 5.01
C THR A 120 10.88 -16.64 6.17
N GLN A 121 10.36 -16.78 7.38
CA GLN A 121 11.07 -16.36 8.60
C GLN A 121 11.84 -17.55 9.18
N ASP A 122 13.08 -17.32 9.58
CA ASP A 122 13.92 -18.38 10.18
C ASP A 122 13.37 -18.87 11.52
N LYS A 123 12.74 -17.97 12.27
CA LYS A 123 12.14 -18.26 13.57
C LYS A 123 10.64 -18.10 13.51
N GLU A 124 9.93 -19.17 13.87
CA GLU A 124 8.48 -19.13 14.00
C GLU A 124 8.03 -18.07 15.01
N SER A 125 7.04 -17.27 14.62
CA SER A 125 6.43 -16.26 15.50
C SER A 125 4.93 -16.15 15.30
N PRO A 126 4.15 -15.81 16.34
CA PRO A 126 2.73 -15.48 16.17
C PRO A 126 2.53 -14.38 15.14
N LEU A 127 1.63 -14.63 14.18
CA LEU A 127 1.30 -13.67 13.13
C LEU A 127 0.69 -12.40 13.74
N PHE A 128 -0.19 -12.56 14.73
CA PHE A 128 -0.98 -11.46 15.28
C PHE A 128 -0.42 -10.91 16.58
N TYR A 129 -0.68 -9.62 16.80
CA TYR A 129 -0.35 -8.88 18.02
C TYR A 129 -1.62 -8.49 18.77
N MET A 130 -1.50 -8.41 20.09
CA MET A 130 -2.44 -7.71 20.95
C MET A 130 -2.35 -6.20 20.71
N LYS A 131 -3.40 -5.45 21.06
CA LYS A 131 -3.44 -3.98 20.92
C LYS A 131 -2.29 -3.27 21.64
N ASP A 132 -1.82 -3.83 22.76
CA ASP A 132 -0.70 -3.29 23.52
C ASP A 132 0.68 -3.53 22.87
N GLY A 133 0.75 -4.34 21.81
CA GLY A 133 1.97 -4.68 21.08
C GLY A 133 2.61 -6.01 21.46
N ARG A 134 2.07 -6.74 22.44
CA ARG A 134 2.54 -8.10 22.75
C ARG A 134 2.11 -9.08 21.66
N LEU A 135 2.93 -10.09 21.39
CA LEU A 135 2.53 -11.19 20.50
C LEU A 135 1.31 -11.91 21.09
N MET A 136 0.36 -12.29 20.24
CA MET A 136 -0.71 -13.18 20.67
C MET A 136 -0.12 -14.56 21.05
N PRO A 137 -0.73 -15.29 22.00
CA PRO A 137 -0.32 -16.64 22.31
C PRO A 137 -0.32 -17.53 21.05
N ALA A 138 0.70 -18.38 20.93
CA ALA A 138 0.74 -19.35 19.84
C ALA A 138 -0.52 -20.24 19.89
N PRO A 139 -1.21 -20.44 18.76
CA PRO A 139 -2.40 -21.27 18.72
C PRO A 139 -2.02 -22.74 18.89
N LYS A 140 -2.95 -23.55 19.43
CA LYS A 140 -2.74 -25.00 19.59
C LYS A 140 -2.65 -25.69 18.23
N ASP A 141 -3.56 -25.34 17.33
CA ASP A 141 -3.57 -25.78 15.94
C ASP A 141 -3.11 -24.63 15.05
N CYS A 142 -2.11 -24.89 14.21
CA CYS A 142 -1.55 -23.90 13.29
C CYS A 142 -2.03 -24.14 11.86
N ASP A 143 -2.25 -23.05 11.13
CA ASP A 143 -2.41 -23.10 9.68
C ASP A 143 -1.11 -23.57 9.02
N LYS A 144 -1.17 -24.67 8.26
CA LYS A 144 0.02 -25.29 7.65
C LYS A 144 0.68 -24.41 6.58
N VAL A 145 -0.08 -23.56 5.89
CA VAL A 145 0.49 -22.65 4.88
C VAL A 145 1.31 -21.60 5.58
N PHE A 146 0.71 -20.88 6.53
CA PHE A 146 1.41 -19.81 7.24
C PHE A 146 2.60 -20.35 8.06
N GLN A 147 2.44 -21.53 8.67
CA GLN A 147 3.53 -22.15 9.43
C GLN A 147 4.77 -22.43 8.56
N ARG A 148 4.59 -22.86 7.30
CA ARG A 148 5.72 -23.06 6.36
C ARG A 148 6.52 -21.78 6.08
N HIS A 149 5.92 -20.62 6.31
CA HIS A 149 6.58 -19.31 6.20
C HIS A 149 7.07 -18.74 7.55
N GLY A 150 7.03 -19.55 8.62
CA GLY A 150 7.42 -19.13 9.97
C GLY A 150 6.37 -18.30 10.70
N LEU A 151 5.11 -18.33 10.25
CA LEU A 151 4.02 -17.52 10.80
C LEU A 151 2.98 -18.40 11.50
N LEU A 152 2.82 -18.21 12.81
CA LEU A 152 1.88 -18.99 13.62
C LEU A 152 0.53 -18.26 13.70
N ARG A 153 -0.50 -18.86 13.10
CA ARG A 153 -1.89 -18.41 13.20
C ARG A 153 -2.85 -19.61 13.27
N PRO A 154 -4.05 -19.45 13.85
CA PRO A 154 -5.09 -20.46 13.71
C PRO A 154 -5.39 -20.75 12.24
N PRO A 155 -5.91 -21.95 11.90
CA PRO A 155 -6.32 -22.30 10.55
C PRO A 155 -7.17 -21.22 9.90
N VAL A 156 -6.86 -20.86 8.65
CA VAL A 156 -7.64 -19.88 7.91
C VAL A 156 -9.06 -20.39 7.71
N LYS A 157 -10.06 -19.63 8.15
CA LYS A 157 -11.48 -19.91 7.93
C LYS A 157 -12.08 -18.81 7.06
N MET A 158 -12.25 -19.11 5.77
CA MET A 158 -12.91 -18.20 4.84
C MET A 158 -14.37 -18.03 5.24
N ARG A 159 -14.84 -16.78 5.31
CA ARG A 159 -16.25 -16.49 5.56
C ARG A 159 -17.09 -16.68 4.30
N ASN A 160 -16.44 -16.64 3.13
CA ASN A 160 -17.05 -16.72 1.81
C ASN A 160 -18.17 -15.67 1.63
N LEU A 161 -17.96 -14.48 2.20
CA LEU A 161 -18.90 -13.36 2.10
C LEU A 161 -18.45 -12.34 1.04
N SER A 162 -17.19 -12.42 0.62
CA SER A 162 -16.64 -11.53 -0.40
C SER A 162 -17.37 -11.66 -1.72
N GLN A 163 -17.62 -10.51 -2.33
CA GLN A 163 -18.21 -10.36 -3.65
C GLN A 163 -17.14 -9.86 -4.64
N PRO A 164 -17.41 -9.93 -5.96
CA PRO A 164 -16.64 -9.17 -6.93
C PRO A 164 -16.56 -7.69 -6.52
N PHE A 165 -15.42 -7.05 -6.79
CA PHE A 165 -15.29 -5.61 -6.52
C PHE A 165 -16.39 -4.80 -7.26
N PRO A 166 -16.81 -3.64 -6.72
CA PRO A 166 -17.83 -2.80 -7.34
C PRO A 166 -17.54 -2.47 -8.80
N SER A 167 -18.56 -2.55 -9.66
CA SER A 167 -18.46 -2.28 -11.10
C SER A 167 -18.41 -0.81 -11.46
N GLU A 168 -18.55 0.07 -10.47
CA GLU A 168 -18.61 1.53 -10.58
C GLU A 168 -17.78 2.19 -9.49
N GLY A 169 -17.59 3.51 -9.60
CA GLY A 169 -16.79 4.30 -8.68
C GLY A 169 -15.32 4.44 -9.10
N LEU A 170 -14.69 5.48 -8.58
CA LEU A 170 -13.27 5.77 -8.75
C LEU A 170 -12.36 4.85 -7.91
N PRO A 171 -12.70 4.45 -6.67
CA PRO A 171 -11.86 3.52 -5.89
C PRO A 171 -11.51 2.23 -6.62
N THR A 172 -12.46 1.67 -7.38
CA THR A 172 -12.30 0.42 -8.12
C THR A 172 -11.77 0.61 -9.55
N LEU A 173 -11.50 1.84 -10.00
CA LEU A 173 -11.14 2.14 -11.39
C LEU A 173 -9.98 1.27 -11.91
N LEU A 174 -8.92 1.10 -11.11
CA LEU A 174 -7.78 0.28 -11.50
C LEU A 174 -8.16 -1.20 -11.69
N LEU A 175 -9.00 -1.75 -10.79
CA LEU A 175 -9.49 -3.12 -10.89
C LEU A 175 -10.42 -3.30 -12.10
N ARG A 176 -11.31 -2.33 -12.36
CA ARG A 176 -12.20 -2.31 -13.52
C ARG A 176 -11.42 -2.26 -14.84
N LEU A 177 -10.38 -1.43 -14.92
CA LEU A 177 -9.49 -1.39 -16.08
C LEU A 177 -8.79 -2.73 -16.30
N ARG A 178 -8.37 -3.41 -15.24
CA ARG A 178 -7.74 -4.74 -15.35
C ARG A 178 -8.73 -5.84 -15.73
N ALA A 179 -10.00 -5.72 -15.35
CA ALA A 179 -11.04 -6.59 -15.85
C ALA A 179 -11.33 -6.38 -17.34
N LEU A 180 -11.25 -5.14 -17.82
CA LEU A 180 -11.50 -4.80 -19.22
C LEU A 180 -10.30 -5.11 -20.14
N LEU A 181 -9.09 -4.77 -19.72
CA LEU A 181 -7.87 -4.77 -20.55
C LEU A 181 -6.90 -5.89 -20.19
N GLY A 182 -7.21 -6.69 -19.17
CA GLY A 182 -6.30 -7.64 -18.54
C GLY A 182 -5.34 -6.97 -17.55
N VAL A 183 -4.71 -7.78 -16.70
CA VAL A 183 -3.74 -7.30 -15.70
C VAL A 183 -2.43 -6.92 -16.36
N ASN A 184 -2.26 -5.63 -16.66
CA ASN A 184 -1.06 -5.11 -17.29
C ASN A 184 -0.83 -3.62 -16.97
N LEU A 185 0.39 -3.16 -17.29
CA LEU A 185 0.89 -1.81 -16.99
C LEU A 185 0.05 -0.67 -17.57
N ARG A 186 -0.72 -0.92 -18.63
CA ARG A 186 -1.54 0.11 -19.28
C ARG A 186 -2.62 0.62 -18.31
N CYS A 187 -3.10 -0.21 -17.40
CA CYS A 187 -4.15 0.16 -16.45
C CYS A 187 -3.66 1.24 -15.47
N GLU A 188 -2.47 1.08 -14.88
CA GLU A 188 -1.87 2.08 -13.99
C GLU A 188 -1.50 3.36 -14.75
N ILE A 189 -0.99 3.21 -15.99
CA ILE A 189 -0.70 4.37 -16.86
C ILE A 189 -1.97 5.15 -17.15
N LEU A 190 -3.09 4.49 -17.48
CA LEU A 190 -4.36 5.17 -17.77
C LEU A 190 -4.91 5.89 -16.54
N CYS A 191 -4.87 5.28 -15.35
CA CYS A 191 -5.25 5.98 -14.12
C CYS A 191 -4.42 7.26 -13.88
N LEU A 192 -3.10 7.18 -14.10
CA LEU A 192 -2.21 8.32 -13.91
C LEU A 192 -2.36 9.40 -14.99
N LEU A 193 -2.55 9.01 -16.26
CA LEU A 193 -2.86 9.96 -17.33
C LEU A 193 -4.25 10.60 -17.13
N GLY A 194 -5.18 9.88 -16.51
CA GLY A 194 -6.47 10.41 -16.09
C GLY A 194 -6.34 11.52 -15.03
N SER A 195 -5.29 11.51 -14.21
CA SER A 195 -5.10 12.46 -13.11
C SER A 195 -4.32 13.73 -13.45
N VAL A 196 -3.84 13.89 -14.69
CA VAL A 196 -2.97 15.01 -15.11
C VAL A 196 -3.23 15.38 -16.57
N ASP A 197 -3.06 16.64 -16.96
CA ASP A 197 -3.17 17.01 -18.37
C ASP A 197 -2.07 16.41 -19.22
N GLU A 198 -0.83 16.45 -18.74
CA GLU A 198 0.32 15.92 -19.43
C GLU A 198 1.40 15.48 -18.43
N ILE A 199 2.22 14.49 -18.81
CA ILE A 199 3.25 13.96 -17.91
C ILE A 199 4.44 13.34 -18.65
N HIS A 200 5.62 13.48 -18.07
CA HIS A 200 6.86 12.89 -18.57
C HIS A 200 6.95 11.39 -18.21
N PRO A 201 7.42 10.50 -19.11
CA PRO A 201 7.49 9.05 -18.88
C PRO A 201 8.25 8.62 -17.62
N SER A 202 9.34 9.33 -17.29
CA SER A 202 10.13 9.01 -16.10
C SER A 202 9.36 9.27 -14.80
N LEU A 203 8.45 10.26 -14.79
CA LEU A 203 7.57 10.52 -13.66
C LEU A 203 6.47 9.45 -13.57
N ILE A 204 5.95 8.98 -14.71
CA ILE A 204 5.00 7.86 -14.74
C ILE A 204 5.62 6.62 -14.11
N ALA A 205 6.79 6.21 -14.60
CA ALA A 205 7.50 5.03 -14.13
C ALA A 205 7.73 5.07 -12.61
N ARG A 206 8.17 6.22 -12.10
CA ARG A 206 8.40 6.46 -10.67
C ARG A 206 7.10 6.34 -9.87
N ARG A 207 6.02 6.99 -10.30
CA ARG A 207 4.74 7.01 -9.58
C ARG A 207 4.04 5.66 -9.52
N ILE A 208 4.22 4.80 -10.51
CA ILE A 208 3.57 3.48 -10.53
C ILE A 208 4.48 2.33 -10.04
N GLY A 209 5.73 2.64 -9.66
CA GLY A 209 6.70 1.69 -9.12
C GLY A 209 7.28 0.72 -10.16
N GLN A 210 7.51 1.23 -11.38
CA GLN A 210 7.90 0.43 -12.55
C GLN A 210 9.19 0.93 -13.19
N HIS A 211 9.85 0.04 -13.95
CA HIS A 211 11.10 0.41 -14.62
C HIS A 211 10.85 1.42 -15.76
N PRO A 212 11.70 2.46 -15.90
CA PRO A 212 11.52 3.50 -16.93
C PRO A 212 11.43 2.95 -18.36
N ARG A 213 12.27 1.98 -18.72
CA ARG A 213 12.30 1.39 -20.07
C ARG A 213 10.99 0.67 -20.41
N SER A 214 10.46 -0.14 -19.49
CA SER A 214 9.19 -0.84 -19.69
C SER A 214 8.04 0.15 -19.85
N THR A 215 8.03 1.20 -19.03
CA THR A 215 7.01 2.26 -19.09
C THR A 215 7.06 3.00 -20.43
N GLN A 216 8.25 3.36 -20.91
CA GLN A 216 8.43 4.02 -22.21
C GLN A 216 7.95 3.16 -23.38
N ASN A 217 8.28 1.86 -23.38
CA ASN A 217 7.85 0.95 -24.44
C ASN A 217 6.32 0.84 -24.48
N VAL A 218 5.67 0.64 -23.32
CA VAL A 218 4.21 0.54 -23.22
C VAL A 218 3.55 1.85 -23.64
N LEU A 219 4.08 3.01 -23.24
CA LEU A 219 3.55 4.31 -23.68
C LEU A 219 3.66 4.48 -25.20
N ALA A 220 4.78 4.09 -25.81
CA ALA A 220 4.97 4.17 -27.26
C ALA A 220 3.95 3.29 -28.01
N GLU A 221 3.67 2.08 -27.50
CA GLU A 221 2.61 1.22 -28.04
C GLU A 221 1.21 1.82 -27.83
N MET A 222 0.93 2.38 -26.65
CA MET A 222 -0.36 3.00 -26.35
C MET A 222 -0.66 4.20 -27.25
N VAL A 223 0.35 4.91 -27.75
CA VAL A 223 0.16 6.00 -28.73
C VAL A 223 -0.50 5.49 -30.02
N LEU A 224 -0.20 4.26 -30.44
CA LEU A 224 -0.79 3.67 -31.65
C LEU A 224 -2.30 3.43 -31.53
N SER A 225 -2.85 3.43 -30.31
CA SER A 225 -4.30 3.26 -30.08
C SER A 225 -5.12 4.52 -30.37
N GLY A 226 -4.48 5.70 -30.47
CA GLY A 226 -5.17 6.99 -30.54
C GLY A 226 -5.75 7.49 -29.22
N VAL A 227 -5.81 6.66 -28.16
CA VAL A 227 -6.26 7.05 -26.81
C VAL A 227 -5.22 7.89 -26.08
N VAL A 228 -3.94 7.58 -26.29
CA VAL A 228 -2.81 8.30 -25.72
C VAL A 228 -2.13 9.07 -26.84
N GLN A 229 -1.74 10.30 -26.57
CA GLN A 229 -0.98 11.12 -27.50
C GLN A 229 0.38 11.50 -26.91
N VAL A 230 1.33 11.80 -27.79
CA VAL A 230 2.68 12.22 -27.40
C VAL A 230 3.03 13.52 -28.12
N ARG A 231 3.50 14.50 -27.35
CA ARG A 231 4.11 15.71 -27.88
C ARG A 231 5.61 15.64 -27.67
N THR A 232 6.37 16.04 -28.69
CA THR A 232 7.83 16.13 -28.61
C THR A 232 8.23 17.59 -28.56
N ARG A 233 8.89 18.01 -27.47
CA ARG A 233 9.43 19.37 -27.31
C ARG A 233 10.92 19.25 -26.99
N ALA A 234 11.78 19.81 -27.85
CA ALA A 234 13.24 19.82 -27.65
C ALA A 234 13.84 18.45 -27.27
N ARG A 235 13.41 17.37 -27.95
CA ARG A 235 13.77 15.95 -27.70
C ARG A 235 13.16 15.30 -26.46
N GLU A 236 12.39 16.02 -25.66
CA GLU A 236 11.62 15.44 -24.56
C GLU A 236 10.23 15.02 -25.04
N LYS A 237 9.78 13.85 -24.58
CA LYS A 237 8.44 13.32 -24.87
C LYS A 237 7.53 13.56 -23.67
N ILE A 238 6.36 14.13 -23.92
CA ILE A 238 5.32 14.33 -22.92
C ILE A 238 4.06 13.63 -23.40
N TYR A 239 3.41 12.86 -22.53
CA TYR A 239 2.25 12.03 -22.86
C TYR A 239 1.00 12.58 -22.18
N SER A 240 -0.14 12.45 -22.85
CA SER A 240 -1.46 12.84 -22.35
C SER A 240 -2.56 11.93 -22.92
N LEU A 241 -3.77 12.01 -22.36
CA LEU A 241 -4.94 11.41 -22.98
C LEU A 241 -5.40 12.26 -24.17
N THR A 242 -5.94 11.61 -25.19
CA THR A 242 -6.71 12.27 -26.24
C THR A 242 -8.10 12.63 -25.69
N PRO A 243 -8.51 13.91 -25.73
CA PRO A 243 -9.78 14.34 -25.17
C PRO A 243 -10.98 13.61 -25.77
N GLY A 244 -12.01 13.36 -24.95
CA GLY A 244 -13.30 12.80 -25.36
C GLY A 244 -13.33 11.28 -25.54
N ILE A 245 -12.20 10.59 -25.70
CA ILE A 245 -12.20 9.16 -25.99
C ILE A 245 -12.53 8.32 -24.76
N LEU A 246 -11.84 8.56 -23.63
CA LEU A 246 -12.00 7.80 -22.38
C LEU A 246 -12.48 8.66 -21.20
N ASP A 247 -12.90 9.90 -21.43
CA ASP A 247 -13.21 10.84 -20.35
C ASP A 247 -14.32 10.33 -19.43
N ARG A 248 -15.36 9.68 -19.96
CA ARG A 248 -16.43 9.10 -19.13
C ARG A 248 -15.95 8.02 -18.17
N LEU A 249 -14.85 7.33 -18.50
CA LEU A 249 -14.30 6.26 -17.68
C LEU A 249 -13.22 6.77 -16.72
N LEU A 250 -12.29 7.58 -17.23
CA LEU A 250 -11.12 8.04 -16.47
C LEU A 250 -11.38 9.35 -15.75
N ARG A 251 -12.20 10.24 -16.33
CA ARG A 251 -12.44 11.60 -15.85
C ARG A 251 -13.94 11.93 -15.72
N PRO A 252 -14.78 11.07 -15.09
CA PRO A 252 -16.23 11.26 -15.07
C PRO A 252 -16.66 12.59 -14.45
N GLU A 253 -15.90 13.09 -13.46
CA GLU A 253 -16.16 14.33 -12.72
C GLU A 253 -14.97 15.30 -12.77
N GLY A 254 -14.10 15.18 -13.78
CA GLY A 254 -12.82 15.89 -13.86
C GLY A 254 -11.62 14.95 -13.65
N PHE A 255 -10.48 15.48 -13.21
CA PHE A 255 -9.26 14.66 -13.08
C PHE A 255 -9.47 13.45 -12.17
N THR A 256 -8.94 12.30 -12.58
CA THR A 256 -8.92 11.11 -11.74
C THR A 256 -8.20 11.42 -10.42
N PRO A 257 -8.81 11.18 -9.24
CA PRO A 257 -8.15 11.37 -7.95
C PRO A 257 -7.16 10.22 -7.68
N TRP A 258 -6.04 10.26 -8.40
CA TRP A 258 -4.95 9.30 -8.22
C TRP A 258 -4.05 9.72 -7.06
N GLN A 259 -4.01 8.90 -6.02
CA GLN A 259 -3.00 9.01 -4.97
C GLN A 259 -1.81 8.14 -5.34
N ASN A 260 -0.60 8.70 -5.25
CA ASN A 260 0.60 7.88 -5.36
C ASN A 260 0.78 7.06 -4.06
N SER A 261 0.05 5.96 -3.98
CA SER A 261 -0.11 5.15 -2.76
C SER A 261 1.13 4.35 -2.40
N VAL A 262 1.97 3.97 -3.36
CA VAL A 262 3.19 3.17 -3.12
C VAL A 262 4.15 3.85 -2.12
N PRO A 263 4.69 5.06 -2.40
CA PRO A 263 5.58 5.73 -1.45
C PRO A 263 4.83 6.17 -0.19
N LEU A 264 3.55 6.54 -0.30
CA LEU A 264 2.74 6.89 0.86
C LEU A 264 2.68 5.75 1.85
N PHE A 265 2.27 4.57 1.39
CA PHE A 265 2.09 3.39 2.24
C PHE A 265 3.42 2.85 2.74
N ARG A 266 4.51 2.98 1.97
CA ARG A 266 5.83 2.68 2.50
C ARG A 266 6.22 3.62 3.65
N ALA A 267 5.93 4.92 3.53
CA ALA A 267 6.18 5.87 4.62
C ALA A 267 5.35 5.53 5.86
N LEU A 268 4.08 5.17 5.69
CA LEU A 268 3.21 4.74 6.79
C LEU A 268 3.68 3.43 7.43
N GLU A 269 4.23 2.50 6.65
CA GLU A 269 4.82 1.26 7.17
C GLU A 269 6.08 1.57 8.00
N ILE A 270 6.97 2.46 7.52
CA ILE A 270 8.15 2.93 8.27
C ILE A 270 7.73 3.60 9.58
N LEU A 271 6.71 4.47 9.52
CA LEU A 271 6.14 5.10 10.71
C LEU A 271 5.70 4.02 11.70
N TRP A 272 4.88 3.07 11.26
CA TRP A 272 4.30 2.06 12.12
C TRP A 272 5.36 1.17 12.77
N LEU A 273 6.22 0.55 11.97
CA LEU A 273 7.34 -0.26 12.47
C LEU A 273 8.26 0.57 13.37
N GLY A 274 8.37 1.86 13.07
CA GLY A 274 9.17 2.79 13.82
C GLY A 274 8.63 3.07 15.22
N VAL A 275 7.32 3.27 15.37
CA VAL A 275 6.68 3.59 16.66
C VAL A 275 6.24 2.35 17.44
N SER A 276 6.08 1.20 16.77
CA SER A 276 5.68 -0.05 17.41
C SER A 276 6.86 -0.85 17.99
N ASP A 277 8.10 -0.51 17.63
CA ASP A 277 9.32 -1.18 18.10
C ASP A 277 9.44 -1.17 19.64
N PRO A 278 9.34 -2.34 20.31
CA PRO A 278 9.40 -2.43 21.77
C PRO A 278 10.71 -1.90 22.36
N ARG A 279 11.81 -1.92 21.59
CA ARG A 279 13.11 -1.42 22.03
C ARG A 279 13.07 0.09 22.27
N ARG A 280 12.23 0.80 21.53
CA ARG A 280 12.15 2.27 21.57
C ARG A 280 11.30 2.79 22.73
N GLN A 281 10.46 1.94 23.30
CA GLN A 281 9.69 2.25 24.51
C GLN A 281 10.57 2.39 25.76
N LYS A 282 11.82 1.89 25.71
CA LYS A 282 12.78 1.91 26.83
C LYS A 282 13.88 2.94 26.66
N LEU A 283 13.88 3.70 25.57
CA LEU A 283 14.88 4.73 25.31
C LEU A 283 14.65 5.94 26.22
N ASP A 284 15.73 6.61 26.62
CA ASP A 284 15.62 7.93 27.22
C ASP A 284 15.09 8.96 26.18
N PRO A 285 14.57 10.11 26.65
CA PRO A 285 13.95 11.09 25.76
C PRO A 285 14.86 11.60 24.64
N LEU A 286 16.16 11.73 24.88
CA LEU A 286 17.11 12.22 23.87
C LEU A 286 17.34 11.18 22.77
N MET A 287 17.52 9.92 23.15
CA MET A 287 17.63 8.82 22.19
C MET A 287 16.34 8.64 21.38
N LEU A 288 15.17 8.76 22.02
CA LEU A 288 13.88 8.71 21.31
C LEU A 288 13.75 9.84 20.28
N ALA A 289 14.11 11.07 20.66
CA ALA A 289 14.11 12.20 19.74
C ALA A 289 15.08 12.00 18.56
N SER A 290 16.23 11.35 18.80
CA SER A 290 17.17 10.98 17.74
C SER A 290 16.56 9.96 16.75
N GLU A 291 15.91 8.92 17.27
CA GLU A 291 15.21 7.94 16.42
C GLU A 291 14.08 8.57 15.60
N CYS A 292 13.31 9.49 16.18
CA CYS A 292 12.30 10.25 15.44
C CYS A 292 12.90 11.09 14.31
N ARG A 293 14.07 11.71 14.49
CA ARG A 293 14.78 12.41 13.40
C ARG A 293 15.16 11.46 12.27
N ARG A 294 15.63 10.27 12.61
CA ARG A 294 15.98 9.23 11.64
C ARG A 294 14.75 8.81 10.83
N LEU A 295 13.65 8.47 11.51
CA LEU A 295 12.38 8.12 10.87
C LEU A 295 11.85 9.26 9.97
N ALA A 296 11.87 10.50 10.46
CA ALA A 296 11.41 11.64 9.68
C ALA A 296 12.24 11.86 8.41
N LYS A 297 13.56 11.71 8.50
CA LYS A 297 14.46 11.80 7.33
C LYS A 297 14.16 10.72 6.30
N GLU A 298 13.90 9.49 6.76
CA GLU A 298 13.58 8.35 5.90
C GLU A 298 12.23 8.55 5.17
N MET A 299 11.21 9.03 5.88
CA MET A 299 9.88 9.24 5.32
C MET A 299 9.75 10.51 4.47
N LYS A 300 10.60 11.53 4.68
CA LYS A 300 10.50 12.84 4.00
C LYS A 300 10.44 12.72 2.48
N GLY A 301 11.35 11.92 1.89
CA GLY A 301 11.37 11.70 0.44
C GLY A 301 10.12 11.00 -0.07
N LEU A 302 9.64 9.99 0.67
CA LEU A 302 8.46 9.21 0.33
C LEU A 302 7.18 10.06 0.37
N PHE A 303 7.01 10.93 1.38
CA PHE A 303 5.88 11.87 1.41
C PHE A 303 5.93 12.87 0.25
N GLY A 304 7.13 13.34 -0.13
CA GLY A 304 7.31 14.18 -1.31
C GLY A 304 6.87 13.48 -2.60
N ASP A 305 7.34 12.25 -2.82
CA ASP A 305 6.96 11.43 -3.99
C ASP A 305 5.46 11.06 -3.97
N ALA A 306 4.86 10.92 -2.79
CA ALA A 306 3.43 10.73 -2.61
C ALA A 306 2.58 11.98 -2.91
N GLY A 307 3.20 13.14 -3.17
CA GLY A 307 2.48 14.41 -3.38
C GLY A 307 1.99 15.08 -2.10
N MET A 308 2.49 14.65 -0.92
CA MET A 308 2.12 15.24 0.37
C MET A 308 2.96 16.49 0.72
N GLY A 309 3.98 16.81 -0.10
CA GLY A 309 4.93 17.88 0.14
C GLY A 309 6.04 17.45 1.11
N GLN A 310 6.47 18.36 1.98
CA GLN A 310 7.42 18.06 3.06
C GLN A 310 6.73 18.27 4.41
N PRO A 311 5.83 17.34 4.82
CA PRO A 311 5.00 17.54 5.99
C PRO A 311 5.76 17.40 7.32
N LEU A 312 6.98 16.83 7.30
CA LEU A 312 7.81 16.64 8.48
C LEU A 312 8.88 17.74 8.56
N ARG A 313 8.86 18.51 9.64
CA ARG A 313 9.81 19.61 9.88
C ARG A 313 11.22 19.05 10.17
N GLU A 314 12.23 19.81 9.77
CA GLU A 314 13.63 19.39 9.87
C GLU A 314 14.13 19.33 11.31
N GLY A 315 14.76 18.22 11.67
CA GLY A 315 15.26 18.00 13.04
C GLY A 315 16.42 18.91 13.46
N SER A 316 17.10 19.57 12.52
CA SER A 316 18.14 20.57 12.78
C SER A 316 17.58 21.84 13.42
N ALA A 317 16.33 22.19 13.12
CA ALA A 317 15.67 23.38 13.65
C ALA A 317 15.18 23.20 15.11
N PHE A 318 15.17 21.98 15.63
CA PHE A 318 14.66 21.66 16.97
C PHE A 318 15.66 20.80 17.74
N PRO A 319 16.54 21.41 18.55
CA PRO A 319 17.57 20.68 19.29
C PRO A 319 16.99 19.87 20.47
N GLY A 320 17.71 18.81 20.84
CA GLY A 320 17.43 18.02 22.04
C GLY A 320 16.14 17.18 21.95
N GLU A 321 15.47 17.04 23.10
CA GLU A 321 14.30 16.17 23.29
C GLU A 321 13.03 16.71 22.63
N LYS A 322 12.96 18.03 22.40
CA LYS A 322 11.79 18.73 21.85
C LYS A 322 11.34 18.23 20.48
N TYR A 323 12.24 17.60 19.72
CA TYR A 323 11.89 17.09 18.39
C TYR A 323 10.81 16.00 18.44
N PHE A 324 10.69 15.25 19.53
CA PHE A 324 9.66 14.22 19.64
C PHE A 324 8.25 14.83 19.52
N GLU A 325 7.97 15.92 20.23
CA GLU A 325 6.68 16.63 20.16
C GLU A 325 6.38 17.16 18.75
N ILE A 326 7.40 17.73 18.10
CA ILE A 326 7.32 18.22 16.71
C ILE A 326 6.98 17.08 15.74
N PHE A 327 7.65 15.94 15.89
CA PHE A 327 7.39 14.75 15.09
C PHE A 327 5.96 14.24 15.29
N GLN A 328 5.47 14.19 16.53
CA GLN A 328 4.09 13.78 16.82
C GLN A 328 3.07 14.72 16.17
N GLU A 329 3.28 16.04 16.26
CA GLU A 329 2.41 17.04 15.65
C GLU A 329 2.37 16.91 14.12
N ASP A 330 3.53 16.74 13.49
CA ASP A 330 3.64 16.61 12.04
C ASP A 330 2.99 15.33 11.53
N VAL A 331 3.24 14.20 12.20
CA VAL A 331 2.60 12.92 11.88
C VAL A 331 1.08 13.01 12.06
N LYS A 332 0.61 13.66 13.12
CA LYS A 332 -0.84 13.86 13.33
C LYS A 332 -1.47 14.60 12.16
N LYS A 333 -0.85 15.70 11.70
CA LYS A 333 -1.32 16.46 10.52
C LYS A 333 -1.28 15.63 9.24
N VAL A 334 -0.30 14.75 9.08
CA VAL A 334 -0.24 13.81 7.94
C VAL A 334 -1.44 12.87 7.98
N LEU A 335 -1.69 12.23 9.14
CA LEU A 335 -2.77 11.26 9.30
C LEU A 335 -4.16 11.90 9.11
N GLU A 336 -4.36 13.14 9.58
CA GLU A 336 -5.61 13.89 9.38
C GLU A 336 -5.92 14.22 7.91
N ARG A 337 -4.92 14.16 7.02
CA ARG A 337 -5.08 14.40 5.57
C ARG A 337 -5.35 13.13 4.76
N LEU A 338 -5.24 11.94 5.37
CA LEU A 338 -5.38 10.65 4.68
C LEU A 338 -6.85 10.32 4.42
#